data_AF-A0A1E3VPG8-F1
#
_entry.id   AF-A0A1E3VPG8-F1
#
_cell.length_a   1.000
_cell.length_b   1.000
_cell.length_c   1.000
_cell.angle_alpha   90.00
_cell.angle_beta   90.00
_cell.angle_gamma   90.00
#
_symmetry.space_group_name_H-M   'P 1'
#
loop_
_entity.id
_entity.type
_entity.pdbx_description
1 polymer ?
#
loop_
_entity_poly.entity_id
_entity_poly.type
_entity_poly.pdbx_seq_one_letter_code
_entity_poly.pdbx_strand_id
1 'polypeptide(L)'
;MAMAILAAAVALCLGGEAGAAPVLRVCADPDNMPFSNDQKEGFENKLAELIAERLGDELEYSWFTESTGYVPNTVGHDACDLVMGYAQGTGLIEDTNPYYNTSYVLITREDDASLKGVETLSDPRLKQKRIGLFARTPPASILAMHGLVSNAKPFETHAARANRRQPRR
;
A
#
# COMPACT_ATOMS: atom_id res chain seq x y z
N MET A 1 -68.73 43.81 -2.13
CA MET A 1 -67.35 44.28 -1.89
C MET A 1 -66.87 43.69 -0.56
N ALA A 2 -66.11 42.59 -0.61
CA ALA A 2 -65.12 42.18 0.40
C ALA A 2 -64.52 40.85 -0.10
N MET A 3 -63.33 40.94 -0.69
CA MET A 3 -62.52 39.81 -1.18
C MET A 3 -61.89 39.08 0.02
N ALA A 4 -62.14 37.78 0.14
CA ALA A 4 -61.40 36.90 1.03
C ALA A 4 -60.09 36.50 0.35
N ILE A 5 -58.95 36.88 0.92
CA ILE A 5 -57.61 36.49 0.47
C ILE A 5 -57.26 35.17 1.15
N LEU A 6 -57.18 34.09 0.36
CA LEU A 6 -56.72 32.78 0.79
C LEU A 6 -55.19 32.75 0.65
N ALA A 7 -54.46 32.77 1.78
CA ALA A 7 -53.01 32.63 1.78
C ALA A 7 -52.63 31.14 1.62
N ALA A 8 -52.18 30.75 0.42
CA ALA A 8 -51.59 29.44 0.19
C ALA A 8 -50.15 29.44 0.70
N ALA A 9 -49.88 28.69 1.79
CA ALA A 9 -48.53 28.40 2.23
C ALA A 9 -47.87 27.45 1.22
N VAL A 10 -47.00 27.99 0.37
CA VAL A 10 -46.11 27.19 -0.48
C VAL A 10 -45.05 26.59 0.43
N ALA A 11 -45.21 25.32 0.78
CA ALA A 11 -44.16 24.52 1.38
C ALA A 11 -43.07 24.30 0.32
N LEU A 12 -41.99 25.08 0.39
CA LEU A 12 -40.77 24.81 -0.33
C LEU A 12 -40.17 23.53 0.28
N CYS A 13 -40.50 22.38 -0.31
CA CYS A 13 -39.69 21.18 -0.18
C CYS A 13 -38.34 21.51 -0.81
N LEU A 14 -37.39 21.97 0.00
CA LEU A 14 -35.96 21.89 -0.30
C LEU A 14 -35.61 20.40 -0.31
N GLY A 15 -35.98 19.73 -1.40
CA GLY A 15 -35.36 18.47 -1.79
C GLY A 15 -33.92 18.80 -2.14
N GLY A 16 -33.05 18.83 -1.13
CA GLY A 16 -31.65 18.58 -1.38
C GLY A 16 -31.59 17.19 -2.00
N GLU A 17 -31.20 17.11 -3.27
CA GLU A 17 -30.69 15.86 -3.80
C GLU A 17 -29.54 15.48 -2.86
N ALA A 18 -29.79 14.50 -1.99
CA ALA A 18 -28.72 13.71 -1.41
C ALA A 18 -28.11 12.94 -2.59
N GLY A 19 -27.30 13.63 -3.40
CA GLY A 19 -26.44 12.98 -4.37
C GLY A 19 -25.59 11.99 -3.59
N ALA A 20 -25.52 10.75 -4.08
CA ALA A 20 -24.66 9.73 -3.48
C ALA A 20 -23.27 10.32 -3.26
N ALA A 21 -22.69 10.05 -2.09
CA ALA A 21 -21.34 10.50 -1.81
C ALA A 21 -20.40 9.97 -2.91
N PRO A 22 -19.41 10.78 -3.36
CA PRO A 22 -18.41 10.28 -4.28
C PRO A 22 -17.72 9.04 -3.69
N VAL A 23 -17.20 8.16 -4.54
CA VAL A 23 -16.53 6.93 -4.10
C VAL A 23 -15.03 7.10 -4.29
N LEU A 24 -14.27 6.92 -3.21
CA LEU A 24 -12.82 6.76 -3.25
C LEU A 24 -12.49 5.28 -3.46
N ARG A 25 -12.01 4.92 -4.65
CA ARG A 25 -11.59 3.55 -4.95
C ARG A 25 -10.11 3.39 -4.64
N VAL A 26 -9.77 2.47 -3.75
CA VAL A 26 -8.40 2.22 -3.30
C VAL A 26 -7.94 0.84 -3.75
N CYS A 27 -6.79 0.76 -4.40
CA CYS A 27 -6.14 -0.51 -4.66
C CYS A 27 -5.39 -1.01 -3.44
N ALA A 28 -5.67 -2.24 -3.05
CA ALA A 28 -5.04 -2.90 -1.92
C ALA A 28 -4.82 -4.40 -2.19
N ASP A 29 -3.88 -5.00 -1.45
CA ASP A 29 -3.67 -6.43 -1.48
C ASP A 29 -4.56 -7.12 -0.43
N PRO A 30 -5.34 -8.16 -0.80
CA PRO A 30 -6.20 -8.86 0.15
C PRO A 30 -5.42 -9.66 1.21
N ASP A 31 -4.12 -9.91 1.04
CA ASP A 31 -3.29 -10.70 1.96
C ASP A 31 -1.84 -10.17 2.05
N ASN A 32 -1.68 -8.94 2.55
CA ASN A 32 -0.38 -8.29 2.70
C ASN A 32 -0.22 -7.59 4.06
N MET A 33 -0.53 -8.31 5.14
CA MET A 33 -0.29 -7.78 6.48
C MET A 33 1.21 -7.46 6.69
N PRO A 34 1.55 -6.35 7.36
CA PRO A 34 0.66 -5.47 8.12
C PRO A 34 0.02 -4.31 7.34
N PHE A 35 0.23 -4.22 6.02
CA PHE A 35 -0.19 -3.09 5.19
C PHE A 35 -1.71 -3.12 4.96
N SER A 36 -2.19 -4.21 4.35
CA SER A 36 -3.61 -4.39 4.04
C SER A 36 -4.03 -5.86 4.02
N ASN A 37 -5.32 -6.10 4.26
CA ASN A 37 -5.99 -7.36 3.96
C ASN A 37 -7.49 -7.14 3.66
N ASP A 38 -8.17 -8.18 3.15
CA ASP A 38 -9.61 -8.14 2.83
C ASP A 38 -10.53 -7.96 4.06
N GLN A 39 -10.02 -8.30 5.24
CA GLN A 39 -10.63 -8.06 6.54
C GLN A 39 -10.42 -6.62 7.05
N LYS A 40 -9.68 -5.78 6.31
CA LYS A 40 -9.42 -4.36 6.61
C LYS A 40 -8.68 -4.10 7.92
N GLU A 41 -7.81 -5.02 8.34
CA GLU A 41 -7.08 -4.97 9.62
C GLU A 41 -5.74 -4.23 9.52
N GLY A 42 -5.24 -4.04 8.29
CA GLY A 42 -3.95 -3.41 8.01
C GLY A 42 -3.92 -1.91 8.31
N PHE A 43 -2.71 -1.36 8.48
CA PHE A 43 -2.58 0.07 8.78
C PHE A 43 -2.93 0.95 7.58
N GLU A 44 -2.70 0.48 6.34
CA GLU A 44 -3.10 1.24 5.14
C GLU A 44 -4.61 1.21 4.95
N ASN A 45 -5.29 0.17 5.40
CA ASN A 45 -6.75 0.14 5.38
C ASN A 45 -7.35 1.26 6.28
N LYS A 46 -6.78 1.46 7.47
CA LYS A 46 -7.19 2.51 8.40
C LYS A 46 -6.86 3.91 7.88
N LEU A 47 -5.74 4.06 7.16
CA LEU A 47 -5.40 5.32 6.51
C LEU A 47 -6.35 5.63 5.35
N ALA A 48 -6.73 4.64 4.55
CA ALA A 48 -7.73 4.81 3.49
C ALA A 48 -9.10 5.22 4.05
N GLU A 49 -9.54 4.60 5.15
CA GLU A 49 -10.76 4.98 5.88
C GLU A 49 -10.69 6.43 6.35
N LEU A 50 -9.59 6.83 7.00
CA LEU A 50 -9.39 8.20 7.46
C LEU A 50 -9.44 9.22 6.29
N ILE A 51 -8.88 8.88 5.13
CA ILE A 51 -8.90 9.75 3.95
C ILE A 51 -10.33 9.88 3.41
N ALA A 52 -11.04 8.77 3.21
CA ALA A 52 -12.41 8.77 2.73
C ALA A 52 -13.34 9.57 3.65
N GLU A 53 -13.26 9.35 4.96
CA GLU A 53 -14.00 10.11 5.96
C GLU A 53 -13.71 11.62 5.87
N ARG A 54 -12.45 12.00 5.63
CA ARG A 54 -12.06 13.40 5.55
C ARG A 54 -12.55 14.09 4.29
N LEU A 55 -12.67 13.35 3.20
CA LEU A 55 -13.20 13.80 1.91
C LEU A 55 -14.73 13.82 1.88
N GLY A 56 -15.38 13.03 2.75
CA GLY A 56 -16.83 12.81 2.71
C GLY A 56 -17.24 11.81 1.64
N ASP A 57 -16.31 10.91 1.27
CA ASP A 57 -16.48 9.92 0.23
C ASP A 57 -16.80 8.55 0.83
N GLU A 58 -17.51 7.70 0.09
CA GLU A 58 -17.58 6.26 0.38
C GLU A 58 -16.25 5.59 0.02
N LEU A 59 -15.85 4.57 0.79
CA LEU A 59 -14.60 3.84 0.54
C LEU A 59 -14.88 2.48 -0.10
N GLU A 60 -14.34 2.27 -1.29
CA GLU A 60 -14.32 0.97 -1.97
C GLU A 60 -12.90 0.47 -2.20
N TYR A 61 -12.70 -0.84 -2.14
CA TYR A 61 -11.42 -1.47 -2.40
C TYR A 61 -11.45 -2.30 -3.68
N SER A 62 -10.41 -2.13 -4.49
CA SER A 62 -10.09 -3.01 -5.62
C SER A 62 -8.94 -3.91 -5.22
N TRP A 63 -9.25 -5.17 -4.96
CA TRP A 63 -8.30 -6.15 -4.44
C TRP A 63 -7.43 -6.73 -5.54
N PHE A 64 -6.12 -6.56 -5.41
CA PHE A 64 -5.14 -7.17 -6.31
C PHE A 64 -3.86 -7.48 -5.55
N THR A 65 -3.27 -8.65 -5.78
CA THR A 65 -2.05 -9.07 -5.09
C THR A 65 -0.84 -8.20 -5.49
N GLU A 66 -0.23 -7.53 -4.51
CA GLU A 66 0.89 -6.63 -4.69
C GLU A 66 2.16 -7.41 -5.04
N SER A 67 2.42 -7.48 -6.33
CA SER A 67 3.57 -8.16 -6.90
C SER A 67 4.01 -7.46 -8.17
N THR A 68 4.89 -8.10 -8.94
CA THR A 68 5.34 -7.53 -10.22
C THR A 68 4.14 -7.23 -11.12
N GLY A 69 4.02 -5.97 -11.55
CA GLY A 69 2.93 -5.51 -12.39
C GLY A 69 1.72 -4.99 -11.61
N TYR A 70 1.81 -4.74 -10.30
CA TYR A 70 0.71 -4.19 -9.50
C TYR A 70 0.06 -2.95 -10.16
N VAL A 71 0.79 -1.83 -10.24
CA VAL A 71 0.31 -0.56 -10.83
C VAL A 71 -0.31 -0.72 -12.24
N PRO A 72 0.36 -1.32 -13.23
CA PRO A 72 -0.22 -1.44 -14.56
C PRO A 72 -1.46 -2.35 -14.60
N ASN A 73 -1.61 -3.32 -13.69
CA ASN A 73 -2.80 -4.17 -13.61
C ASN A 73 -3.94 -3.56 -12.78
N THR A 74 -3.68 -2.45 -12.09
CA THR A 74 -4.65 -1.80 -11.20
C THR A 74 -5.04 -0.41 -11.71
N VAL A 75 -4.32 0.63 -11.31
CA VAL A 75 -4.54 2.02 -11.75
C VAL A 75 -4.46 2.12 -13.27
N GLY A 76 -3.55 1.36 -13.90
CA GLY A 76 -3.42 1.31 -15.36
C GLY A 76 -4.63 0.73 -16.11
N HIS A 77 -5.58 0.10 -15.42
CA HIS A 77 -6.84 -0.41 -15.96
C HIS A 77 -8.08 0.26 -15.33
N ASP A 78 -7.92 1.46 -14.77
CA ASP A 78 -9.01 2.22 -14.12
C ASP A 78 -9.72 1.46 -12.99
N ALA A 79 -9.05 0.46 -12.39
CA ALA A 79 -9.62 -0.36 -11.33
C ALA A 79 -9.79 0.42 -10.01
N CYS A 80 -8.97 1.45 -9.78
CA CYS A 80 -9.02 2.30 -8.60
C CYS A 80 -8.36 3.66 -8.88
N ASP A 81 -8.51 4.60 -7.94
CA ASP A 81 -8.01 5.97 -8.04
C ASP A 81 -6.79 6.22 -7.15
N LEU A 82 -6.58 5.39 -6.11
CA LEU A 82 -5.53 5.59 -5.12
C LEU A 82 -4.79 4.29 -4.79
N VAL A 83 -3.47 4.38 -4.69
CA VAL A 83 -2.59 3.37 -4.06
C VAL A 83 -2.04 3.99 -2.78
N MET A 84 -2.23 3.32 -1.64
CA MET A 84 -1.89 3.88 -0.33
C MET A 84 -0.39 4.06 -0.13
N GLY A 85 0.39 3.02 -0.39
CA GLY A 85 1.84 3.02 -0.23
C GLY A 85 2.56 2.75 -1.55
N TYR A 86 3.42 3.67 -1.96
CA TYR A 86 4.35 3.43 -3.08
C TYR A 86 5.65 4.19 -2.88
N ALA A 87 6.73 3.69 -3.50
CA ALA A 87 7.99 4.40 -3.49
C ALA A 87 7.90 5.65 -4.39
N GLN A 88 8.28 6.81 -3.86
CA GLN A 88 8.26 8.05 -4.62
C GLN A 88 9.27 8.05 -5.78
N GLY A 89 8.95 8.80 -6.83
CA GLY A 89 9.83 9.08 -7.94
C GLY A 89 10.00 7.94 -8.93
N THR A 90 9.08 6.98 -8.94
CA THR A 90 9.10 5.84 -9.89
C THR A 90 8.61 6.24 -11.29
N GLY A 91 7.80 7.30 -11.40
CA GLY A 91 7.19 7.76 -12.64
C GLY A 91 6.07 6.86 -13.18
N LEU A 92 5.60 5.89 -12.39
CA LEU A 92 4.51 4.99 -12.76
C LEU A 92 3.12 5.50 -12.35
N ILE A 93 3.06 6.32 -11.31
CA ILE A 93 1.89 7.01 -10.79
C ILE A 93 2.30 8.40 -10.33
N GLU A 94 1.34 9.31 -10.20
CA GLU A 94 1.57 10.62 -9.59
C GLU A 94 1.68 10.47 -8.07
N ASP A 95 2.77 11.00 -7.50
CA ASP A 95 3.03 10.93 -6.07
C ASP A 95 2.30 12.05 -5.32
N THR A 96 1.78 11.74 -4.14
CA THR A 96 1.33 12.75 -3.18
C THR A 96 2.51 13.31 -2.38
N ASN A 97 2.24 14.29 -1.50
CA ASN A 97 3.20 14.65 -0.47
C ASN A 97 3.46 13.43 0.44
N PRO A 98 4.73 13.08 0.73
CA PRO A 98 5.03 11.88 1.50
C PRO A 98 4.52 12.03 2.94
N TYR A 99 3.73 11.06 3.40
CA TYR A 99 3.19 11.05 4.77
C TYR A 99 4.08 10.31 5.77
N TYR A 100 5.09 9.55 5.31
CA TYR A 100 6.13 8.96 6.15
C TYR A 100 7.41 8.67 5.34
N ASN A 101 8.52 8.45 6.05
CA ASN A 101 9.77 7.98 5.46
C ASN A 101 10.21 6.71 6.21
N THR A 102 10.67 5.72 5.47
CA THR A 102 11.14 4.44 6.03
C THR A 102 12.41 3.97 5.33
N SER A 103 13.05 2.94 5.87
CA SER A 103 14.25 2.34 5.33
C SER A 103 14.23 0.82 5.46
N TYR A 104 15.08 0.16 4.67
CA TYR A 104 15.40 -1.23 4.90
C TYR A 104 16.19 -1.38 6.20
N VAL A 105 15.87 -2.41 6.98
CA VAL A 105 16.51 -2.69 8.26
C VAL A 105 17.31 -4.00 8.21
N LEU A 106 18.43 -4.02 8.91
CA LEU A 106 19.16 -5.25 9.20
C LEU A 106 18.62 -5.84 10.49
N ILE A 107 18.09 -7.06 10.43
CA ILE A 107 17.55 -7.76 11.60
C ILE A 107 18.50 -8.90 11.96
N THR A 108 18.94 -8.94 13.21
CA THR A 108 19.79 -9.99 13.77
C THR A 108 19.16 -10.53 15.04
N ARG A 109 19.53 -11.75 15.44
CA ARG A 109 19.13 -12.26 16.76
C ARG A 109 19.87 -11.51 17.85
N GLU A 110 19.16 -11.20 18.94
CA GLU A 110 19.71 -10.48 20.10
C GLU A 110 20.84 -11.26 20.78
N ASP A 111 20.74 -12.59 20.82
CA ASP A 111 21.71 -13.50 21.42
C ASP A 111 22.94 -13.80 20.54
N ASP A 112 22.97 -13.34 19.28
CA ASP A 112 24.14 -13.48 18.40
C ASP A 112 25.18 -12.39 18.71
N ALA A 113 25.99 -12.64 19.74
CA ALA A 113 27.06 -11.74 20.17
C ALA A 113 28.06 -11.38 19.05
N SER A 114 28.22 -12.23 18.04
CA SER A 114 29.13 -11.95 16.91
C SER A 114 28.60 -10.85 15.98
N LEU A 115 27.31 -10.55 16.03
CA LEU A 115 26.66 -9.49 15.25
C LEU A 115 26.28 -8.27 16.08
N LYS A 116 26.66 -8.24 17.37
CA LYS A 116 26.42 -7.08 18.23
C LYS A 116 27.10 -5.83 17.63
N GLY A 117 26.31 -4.76 17.47
CA GLY A 117 26.77 -3.49 16.89
C GLY A 117 27.08 -3.55 15.39
N VAL A 118 26.53 -4.50 14.64
CA VAL A 118 26.56 -4.44 13.16
C VAL A 118 25.46 -3.50 12.69
N GLU A 119 25.84 -2.40 12.05
CA GLU A 119 24.90 -1.38 11.56
C GLU A 119 24.86 -1.26 10.03
N THR A 120 25.83 -1.85 9.33
CA THR A 120 25.99 -1.68 7.87
C THR A 120 26.19 -2.99 7.14
N LEU A 121 25.75 -3.06 5.88
CA LEU A 121 25.98 -4.21 5.01
C LEU A 121 27.44 -4.34 4.54
N SER A 122 28.28 -3.33 4.78
CA SER A 122 29.72 -3.40 4.55
C SER A 122 30.51 -4.13 5.64
N ASP A 123 29.87 -4.45 6.78
CA ASP A 123 30.57 -5.06 7.91
C ASP A 123 31.17 -6.43 7.52
N PRO A 124 32.50 -6.63 7.68
CA PRO A 124 33.16 -7.86 7.26
C PRO A 124 32.64 -9.11 7.98
N ARG A 125 32.05 -8.98 9.17
CA ARG A 125 31.45 -10.09 9.93
C ARG A 125 30.32 -10.76 9.16
N LEU A 126 29.63 -10.03 8.28
CA LEU A 126 28.55 -10.55 7.45
C LEU A 126 29.02 -11.55 6.39
N LYS A 127 30.31 -11.54 6.01
CA LYS A 127 30.88 -12.50 5.05
C LYS A 127 30.86 -13.95 5.53
N GLN A 128 30.67 -14.17 6.83
CA GLN A 128 30.59 -15.50 7.43
C GLN A 128 29.14 -15.90 7.79
N LYS A 129 28.16 -15.05 7.49
CA LYS A 129 26.76 -15.24 7.87
C LYS A 129 25.89 -15.54 6.67
N ARG A 130 24.86 -16.36 6.90
CA ARG A 130 23.75 -16.56 5.95
C ARG A 130 22.79 -15.39 6.06
N ILE A 131 22.48 -14.75 4.94
CA ILE A 131 21.68 -13.51 4.93
C ILE A 131 20.37 -13.79 4.19
N GLY A 132 19.24 -13.66 4.88
CA GLY A 132 17.92 -13.69 4.24
C GLY A 132 17.58 -12.32 3.66
N LEU A 133 16.96 -12.28 2.48
CA LEU A 133 16.42 -11.05 1.91
C LEU A 133 15.26 -11.32 0.95
N PHE A 134 14.45 -10.29 0.71
CA PHE A 134 13.51 -10.28 -0.40
C PHE A 134 14.23 -10.15 -1.74
N ALA A 135 13.95 -11.03 -2.68
CA ALA A 135 14.52 -10.97 -4.02
C ALA A 135 14.08 -9.69 -4.77
N ARG A 136 14.97 -9.16 -5.63
CA ARG A 136 14.70 -7.98 -6.50
C ARG A 136 14.34 -6.70 -5.73
N THR A 137 14.89 -6.54 -4.54
CA THR A 137 14.82 -5.30 -3.75
C THR A 137 16.18 -4.59 -3.73
N PRO A 138 16.25 -3.28 -3.46
CA PRO A 138 17.52 -2.53 -3.40
C PRO A 138 18.62 -3.16 -2.52
N PRO A 139 18.33 -3.76 -1.34
CA PRO A 139 19.35 -4.46 -0.55
C PRO A 139 20.09 -5.57 -1.31
N ALA A 140 19.45 -6.23 -2.28
CA ALA A 140 20.12 -7.25 -3.10
C ALA A 140 21.32 -6.67 -3.87
N SER A 141 21.17 -5.47 -4.43
CA SER A 141 22.24 -4.74 -5.10
C SER A 141 23.34 -4.32 -4.11
N ILE A 142 22.96 -3.87 -2.91
CA ILE A 142 23.93 -3.51 -1.86
C ILE A 142 24.75 -4.74 -1.42
N LEU A 143 24.11 -5.90 -1.23
CA LEU A 143 24.81 -7.15 -0.91
C LEU A 143 25.81 -7.54 -2.02
N ALA A 144 25.45 -7.33 -3.29
CA ALA A 144 26.35 -7.59 -4.42
C ALA A 144 27.59 -6.70 -4.38
N MET A 145 27.42 -5.39 -4.12
CA MET A 145 28.54 -4.45 -4.02
C MET A 145 29.52 -4.80 -2.89
N HIS A 146 29.07 -5.47 -1.82
CA HIS A 146 29.92 -5.89 -0.70
C HIS A 146 30.39 -7.36 -0.76
N GLY A 147 30.12 -8.07 -1.87
CA GLY A 147 30.54 -9.46 -2.04
C GLY A 147 29.81 -10.45 -1.12
N LEU A 148 28.57 -10.14 -0.73
CA LEU A 148 27.75 -10.96 0.18
C LEU A 148 26.76 -11.88 -0.54
N VAL A 149 26.70 -11.83 -1.87
CA VAL A 149 25.73 -12.60 -2.68
C VAL A 149 25.86 -14.11 -2.50
N SER A 150 27.08 -14.64 -2.32
CA SER A 150 27.30 -16.08 -2.10
C SER A 150 26.58 -16.60 -0.86
N ASN A 151 26.35 -15.73 0.12
CA ASN A 151 25.72 -16.08 1.39
C ASN A 151 24.24 -15.69 1.45
N ALA A 152 23.77 -14.97 0.44
CA ALA A 152 22.39 -14.50 0.35
C ALA A 152 21.44 -15.66 0.05
N LYS A 153 20.31 -15.69 0.74
CA LYS A 153 19.20 -16.62 0.56
C LYS A 153 17.94 -15.83 0.25
N PRO A 154 17.58 -15.68 -1.04
CA PRO A 154 16.38 -14.95 -1.39
C PRO A 154 15.15 -15.71 -0.92
N PHE A 155 14.16 -14.98 -0.43
CA PHE A 155 12.81 -15.46 -0.25
C PHE A 155 11.83 -14.53 -0.98
N GLU A 156 10.66 -15.07 -1.30
CA GLU A 156 9.58 -14.35 -1.96
C GLU A 156 8.58 -13.86 -0.91
N THR A 157 7.91 -12.74 -1.19
CA THR A 157 6.71 -12.35 -0.43
C THR A 157 5.61 -13.39 -0.65
N HIS A 158 4.65 -13.44 0.28
CA HIS A 158 3.48 -14.31 0.13
C HIS A 158 2.78 -14.06 -1.22
N ALA A 159 2.54 -12.78 -1.51
CA ALA A 159 2.01 -12.26 -2.77
C ALA A 159 2.75 -12.77 -4.02
N ALA A 160 4.08 -12.62 -4.06
CA ALA A 160 4.90 -13.08 -5.19
C ALA A 160 4.83 -14.60 -5.40
N ARG A 161 4.76 -15.36 -4.30
CA ARG A 161 4.62 -16.81 -4.34
C ARG A 161 3.24 -17.24 -4.85
N ALA A 162 2.19 -16.53 -4.46
CA ALA A 162 0.82 -16.78 -4.92
C ALA A 162 0.67 -16.53 -6.43
N ASN A 163 1.19 -15.40 -6.93
CA ASN A 163 1.14 -15.06 -8.35
C ASN A 163 1.87 -16.10 -9.23
N ARG A 164 3.01 -16.63 -8.78
CA ARG A 164 3.75 -17.68 -9.52
C ARG A 164 2.95 -18.97 -9.71
N ARG A 165 2.00 -19.26 -8.82
CA ARG A 165 1.13 -20.45 -8.89
C ARG A 165 -0.08 -20.25 -9.78
N GLN A 166 -0.42 -19.02 -10.16
CA GLN A 166 -1.53 -18.78 -11.07
C GLN A 166 -1.14 -19.17 -12.50
N PRO A 167 -2.02 -19.90 -13.23
CA PRO A 167 -1.78 -20.23 -14.63
C PRO A 167 -1.71 -18.93 -15.43
N ARG A 168 -0.63 -18.75 -16.19
CA ARG A 168 -0.49 -17.64 -17.14
C ARG A 168 -1.56 -17.83 -18.21
N ARG A 169 -2.48 -16.87 -18.31
CA ARG A 169 -3.46 -16.80 -19.40
C ARG A 169 -2.77 -16.53 -20.72
#